data_AF-A0A7S1S8X4-F1
#
_entry.id   AF-A0A7S1S8X4-F1
#
_cell.length_a   1.000
_cell.length_b   1.000
_cell.length_c   1.000
_cell.angle_alpha   90.00
_cell.angle_beta   90.00
_cell.angle_gamma   90.00
#
_symmetry.space_group_name_H-M   'P 1'
#
loop_
_entity.id
_entity.type
_entity.pdbx_description
1 polymer ?
#
loop_
_entity_poly.entity_id
_entity_poly.type
_entity_poly.pdbx_seq_one_letter_code
_entity_poly.pdbx_strand_id
1 'polypeptide(L)'
;GGAPGSGAAPAEILLDGGRSLAADAVVSALPPHALARLLEASGLDVPTASGSDKSLCRLLAGIEHESVAVVSLVFPSGVLRNRFRGAGYFVGSRERQDKPILGMSWDSQLFPEQDLQPGATRLTIYIAGLESLQEAEEAALEAARTHLKLEEEPEEP
;
A
#
# COMPACT_ATOMS: atom_id res chain seq x y z
N GLY A 1 -33.01 -33.61 15.66
CA GLY A 1 -31.80 -33.55 16.50
C GLY A 1 -30.65 -34.06 15.68
N GLY A 2 -29.81 -33.15 15.18
CA GLY A 2 -28.57 -33.48 14.46
C GLY A 2 -27.40 -33.48 15.44
N ALA A 3 -26.48 -34.42 15.27
CA ALA A 3 -25.37 -34.71 16.17
C ALA A 3 -24.43 -33.50 16.42
N PRO A 4 -23.85 -33.35 17.63
CA PRO A 4 -22.86 -32.33 17.91
C PRO A 4 -21.58 -32.65 17.13
N GLY A 5 -21.18 -31.75 16.23
CA GLY A 5 -19.92 -31.85 15.52
C GLY A 5 -18.74 -31.78 16.48
N SER A 6 -17.85 -32.77 16.39
CA SER A 6 -16.41 -32.69 16.66
C SER A 6 -15.94 -31.75 17.78
N GLY A 7 -15.64 -32.32 18.96
CA GLY A 7 -15.12 -31.62 20.14
C GLY A 7 -13.67 -31.13 20.04
N ALA A 8 -13.39 -30.17 19.15
CA ALA A 8 -12.19 -29.35 19.23
C ALA A 8 -12.41 -28.24 20.28
N ALA A 9 -11.41 -27.97 21.12
CA ALA A 9 -11.48 -26.82 22.02
C ALA A 9 -11.56 -25.52 21.19
N PRO A 10 -12.36 -24.53 21.62
CA PRO A 10 -12.42 -23.24 20.92
C PRO A 10 -11.02 -22.61 20.91
N ALA A 11 -10.65 -22.00 19.80
CA ALA A 11 -9.43 -21.22 19.70
C ALA A 11 -9.50 -20.01 20.64
N GLU A 12 -8.40 -19.74 21.34
CA GLU A 12 -8.28 -18.59 22.22
C GLU A 12 -7.46 -17.50 21.54
N ILE A 13 -8.02 -16.29 21.45
CA ILE A 13 -7.39 -15.12 20.84
C ILE A 13 -7.08 -14.10 21.92
N LEU A 14 -5.80 -13.90 22.19
CA LEU A 14 -5.33 -12.83 23.08
C LEU A 14 -5.33 -11.50 22.31
N LEU A 15 -6.09 -10.54 22.82
CA LEU A 15 -6.15 -9.18 22.31
C LEU A 15 -5.18 -8.26 23.06
N ASP A 16 -4.88 -7.12 22.46
CA ASP A 16 -4.17 -6.04 23.15
C ASP A 16 -4.88 -5.66 24.45
N GLY A 17 -4.08 -5.43 25.50
CA GLY A 17 -4.58 -5.17 26.85
C GLY A 17 -4.95 -6.42 27.64
N GLY A 18 -4.59 -7.62 27.17
CA GLY A 18 -4.69 -8.88 27.93
C GLY A 18 -6.09 -9.49 27.98
N ARG A 19 -7.03 -8.97 27.18
CA ARG A 19 -8.36 -9.57 27.03
C ARG A 19 -8.27 -10.81 26.14
N SER A 20 -9.12 -11.79 26.40
CA SER A 20 -9.19 -13.03 25.61
C SER A 20 -10.56 -13.21 24.97
N LEU A 21 -10.59 -13.74 23.75
CA LEU A 21 -11.80 -14.10 23.01
C LEU A 21 -11.73 -15.56 22.58
N ALA A 22 -12.77 -16.34 22.88
CA ALA A 22 -12.91 -17.71 22.40
C ALA A 22 -13.68 -17.74 21.06
N ALA A 23 -13.23 -18.56 20.12
CA ALA A 23 -13.88 -18.74 18.82
C ALA A 23 -13.81 -20.19 18.34
N ASP A 24 -14.90 -20.71 17.76
CA ASP A 24 -14.91 -22.05 17.16
C ASP A 24 -14.09 -22.12 15.87
N ALA A 25 -13.91 -20.98 15.18
CA ALA A 25 -13.10 -20.84 13.99
C ALA A 25 -12.50 -19.43 13.91
N VAL A 26 -11.30 -19.32 13.34
CA VAL A 26 -10.59 -18.04 13.13
C VAL A 26 -10.30 -17.85 11.64
N VAL A 27 -10.69 -16.69 11.12
CA VAL A 27 -10.34 -16.26 9.75
C VAL A 27 -9.39 -15.08 9.88
N SER A 28 -8.14 -15.26 9.49
CA SER A 28 -7.16 -14.18 9.49
C SER A 28 -7.22 -13.38 8.19
N ALA A 29 -7.36 -12.06 8.33
CA ALA A 29 -7.19 -11.09 7.25
C ALA A 29 -5.91 -10.24 7.44
N LEU A 30 -5.00 -10.68 8.31
CA LEU A 30 -3.71 -10.02 8.52
C LEU A 30 -2.81 -10.19 7.29
N PRO A 31 -1.90 -9.24 7.04
CA PRO A 31 -0.81 -9.45 6.10
C PRO A 31 -0.04 -10.75 6.43
N PRO A 32 0.43 -11.51 5.43
CA PRO A 32 1.06 -12.81 5.66
C PRO A 32 2.20 -12.78 6.69
N HIS A 33 3.10 -11.80 6.60
CA HIS A 33 4.22 -11.66 7.55
C HIS A 33 3.74 -11.40 8.99
N ALA A 34 2.64 -10.67 9.19
CA ALA A 34 2.08 -10.40 10.51
C ALA A 34 1.41 -11.66 11.09
N LEU A 35 0.69 -12.41 10.25
CA LEU A 35 0.11 -13.70 10.63
C LEU A 35 1.19 -14.72 10.99
N ALA A 36 2.27 -14.81 10.21
CA ALA A 36 3.40 -15.69 10.50
C ALA A 36 3.95 -15.44 11.90
N ARG A 37 4.23 -14.18 12.24
CA ARG A 37 4.73 -13.78 13.57
C ARG A 37 3.74 -14.13 14.69
N LEU A 38 2.44 -13.95 14.46
CA LEU A 38 1.40 -14.29 15.44
C LEU A 38 1.36 -15.81 15.71
N LEU A 39 1.40 -16.63 14.65
CA LEU A 39 1.38 -18.08 14.75
C LEU A 39 2.65 -18.62 15.42
N GLU A 40 3.82 -18.08 15.06
CA GLU A 40 5.09 -18.40 15.71
C GLU A 40 5.05 -18.09 17.22
N ALA A 41 4.62 -16.88 17.58
CA ALA A 41 4.50 -16.46 18.98
C ALA A 41 3.50 -17.32 19.77
N SER A 42 2.49 -17.88 19.10
CA SER A 42 1.46 -18.73 19.70
C SER A 42 1.83 -20.23 19.71
N GLY A 43 2.97 -20.62 19.12
CA GLY A 43 3.35 -22.02 18.97
C GLY A 43 2.44 -22.81 18.01
N LEU A 44 1.69 -22.12 17.14
CA LEU A 44 0.73 -22.71 16.20
C LEU A 44 1.33 -22.92 14.80
N ASP A 45 2.66 -22.98 14.68
CA ASP A 45 3.29 -23.29 13.40
C ASP A 45 3.06 -24.76 13.04
N VAL A 46 2.57 -25.00 11.82
CA VAL A 46 2.21 -26.34 11.34
C VAL A 46 3.05 -26.74 10.12
N PRO A 47 3.52 -27.99 10.04
CA PRO A 47 4.16 -28.50 8.83
C PRO A 47 3.20 -28.47 7.65
N THR A 48 3.70 -28.12 6.46
CA THR A 48 2.88 -28.16 5.24
C THR A 48 3.01 -29.51 4.53
N ALA A 49 2.02 -29.85 3.70
CA ALA A 49 1.99 -31.11 2.95
C ALA A 49 3.16 -31.29 1.98
N SER A 50 3.93 -30.24 1.69
CA SER A 50 5.03 -30.24 0.71
C SER A 50 6.40 -30.65 1.28
N GLY A 51 6.46 -31.25 2.46
CA GLY A 51 7.67 -31.83 3.05
C GLY A 51 8.16 -31.11 4.31
N SER A 52 9.05 -31.76 5.06
CA SER A 52 9.53 -31.37 6.40
C SER A 52 10.19 -29.99 6.52
N ASP A 53 10.56 -29.36 5.40
CA ASP A 53 11.36 -28.13 5.38
C ASP A 53 10.52 -26.85 5.21
N LYS A 54 9.19 -26.95 5.07
CA LYS A 54 8.30 -25.80 4.87
C LYS A 54 7.14 -25.82 5.86
N SER A 55 7.24 -24.99 6.88
CA SER A 55 6.14 -24.72 7.81
C SER A 55 5.22 -23.61 7.27
N LEU A 56 4.01 -23.50 7.82
CA LEU A 56 3.06 -22.45 7.43
C LEU A 56 3.65 -21.06 7.69
N CYS A 57 4.30 -20.86 8.83
CA CYS A 57 4.93 -19.58 9.15
C CYS A 57 6.03 -19.23 8.13
N ARG A 58 6.87 -20.20 7.72
CA ARG A 58 7.89 -19.98 6.69
C ARG A 58 7.31 -19.63 5.33
N LEU A 59 6.20 -20.26 4.93
CA LEU A 59 5.52 -19.92 3.68
C LEU A 59 4.95 -18.51 3.71
N LEU A 60 4.28 -18.14 4.80
CA LEU A 60 3.70 -16.81 4.98
C LEU A 60 4.75 -15.71 5.06
N ALA A 61 5.85 -15.95 5.77
CA ALA A 61 6.97 -15.01 5.88
C ALA A 61 7.74 -14.86 4.57
N GLY A 62 7.74 -15.87 3.70
CA GLY A 62 8.36 -15.83 2.38
C GLY A 62 7.57 -15.08 1.31
N ILE A 63 6.36 -14.59 1.62
CA ILE A 63 5.60 -13.75 0.70
C ILE A 63 6.19 -12.34 0.72
N GLU A 64 6.88 -11.99 -0.37
CA GLU A 64 7.48 -10.68 -0.56
C GLU A 64 6.41 -9.58 -0.65
N HIS A 65 6.76 -8.40 -0.17
CA HIS A 65 5.95 -7.19 -0.28
C HIS A 65 6.84 -6.03 -0.70
N GLU A 66 6.28 -5.12 -1.49
CA GLU A 66 6.97 -3.91 -1.91
C GLU A 66 6.39 -2.70 -1.18
N SER A 67 7.29 -1.81 -0.75
CA SER A 67 6.92 -0.51 -0.21
C SER A 67 6.72 0.49 -1.34
N VAL A 68 5.59 1.19 -1.31
CA VAL A 68 5.27 2.26 -2.25
C VAL A 68 4.96 3.52 -1.46
N ALA A 69 5.70 4.59 -1.74
CA ALA A 69 5.37 5.93 -1.29
C ALA A 69 4.32 6.54 -2.23
N VAL A 70 3.34 7.21 -1.63
CA VAL A 70 2.27 7.92 -2.35
C VAL A 70 2.37 9.39 -1.96
N VAL A 71 2.71 10.23 -2.94
CA VAL A 71 2.88 11.68 -2.73
C VAL A 71 1.78 12.42 -3.46
N SER A 72 1.03 13.25 -2.73
CA SER A 72 0.02 14.14 -3.31
C SER A 72 0.59 15.53 -3.45
N LEU A 73 0.54 16.09 -4.65
CA LEU A 73 0.91 17.48 -4.93
C LEU A 73 -0.33 18.29 -5.30
N VAL A 74 -0.48 19.47 -4.71
CA VAL A 74 -1.59 20.38 -4.96
C VAL A 74 -1.04 21.70 -5.49
N PHE A 75 -1.53 22.10 -6.66
CA PHE A 75 -1.26 23.41 -7.24
C PHE A 75 -2.56 24.22 -7.22
N PRO A 76 -2.56 25.47 -6.75
CA PRO A 76 -3.78 26.28 -6.66
C PRO A 76 -4.35 26.63 -8.03
N SER A 77 -3.52 26.54 -9.08
CA SER A 77 -3.89 26.82 -10.45
C SER A 77 -4.05 25.54 -11.29
N GLY A 78 -4.71 25.69 -12.45
CA GLY A 78 -4.94 24.62 -13.40
C GLY A 78 -3.71 24.29 -14.25
N VAL A 79 -2.57 23.96 -13.65
CA VAL A 79 -1.26 23.79 -14.32
C VAL A 79 -1.23 22.74 -15.43
N LEU A 80 -2.18 21.79 -15.42
CA LEU A 80 -2.36 20.81 -16.50
C LEU A 80 -3.36 21.25 -17.58
N ARG A 81 -4.23 22.23 -17.30
CA ARG A 81 -5.50 22.39 -18.00
C ARG A 81 -5.38 22.62 -19.50
N ASN A 82 -4.26 23.15 -19.99
CA ASN A 82 -4.12 23.47 -21.42
C ASN A 82 -3.18 22.53 -22.16
N ARG A 83 -2.50 21.61 -21.45
CA ARG A 83 -1.46 20.74 -22.03
C ARG A 83 -1.82 19.27 -21.95
N PHE A 84 -2.46 18.87 -20.87
CA PHE A 84 -2.65 17.47 -20.53
C PHE A 84 -4.09 17.20 -20.12
N ARG A 85 -4.68 16.17 -20.72
CA ARG A 85 -6.06 15.72 -20.49
C ARG A 85 -6.09 14.21 -20.30
N GLY A 86 -6.65 13.73 -19.19
CA GLY A 86 -6.81 12.30 -18.94
C GLY A 86 -6.60 11.90 -17.49
N ALA A 87 -6.42 10.60 -17.28
CA ALA A 87 -6.27 10.00 -15.95
C ALA A 87 -4.87 10.21 -15.34
N GLY A 88 -3.86 10.48 -16.17
CA GLY A 88 -2.45 10.39 -15.80
C GLY A 88 -1.68 9.46 -16.72
N TYR A 89 -0.55 8.93 -16.24
CA TYR A 89 0.30 8.01 -16.99
C TYR A 89 1.10 7.07 -16.09
N PHE A 90 1.56 5.97 -16.66
CA PHE A 90 2.52 5.06 -16.05
C PHE A 90 3.91 5.28 -16.63
N VAL A 91 4.94 5.02 -15.83
CA VAL A 91 6.33 5.03 -16.27
C VAL A 91 6.75 3.58 -16.52
N GLY A 92 7.25 3.30 -17.72
CA GLY A 92 7.73 1.96 -18.06
C GLY A 92 8.99 1.60 -17.28
N SER A 93 9.16 0.34 -16.87
CA SER A 93 10.31 -0.12 -16.08
C SER A 93 11.68 0.04 -16.76
N ARG A 94 11.70 0.35 -18.06
CA ARG A 94 12.90 0.62 -18.85
C ARG A 94 13.19 2.10 -19.07
N GLU A 95 12.28 2.98 -18.65
CA GLU A 95 12.55 4.40 -18.66
C GLU A 95 13.71 4.65 -17.70
N ARG A 96 14.84 5.10 -18.23
CA ARG A 96 16.06 5.36 -17.45
C ARG A 96 15.82 6.60 -16.61
N GLN A 97 15.27 6.41 -15.43
CA GLN A 97 15.13 7.45 -14.42
C GLN A 97 15.97 7.06 -13.23
N ASP A 98 16.69 8.03 -12.67
CA ASP A 98 17.46 7.84 -11.44
C ASP A 98 16.51 7.56 -10.24
N LYS A 99 15.22 7.88 -10.39
CA LYS A 99 14.19 7.73 -9.37
C LYS A 99 13.05 6.80 -9.82
N PRO A 100 12.56 5.92 -8.93
CA PRO A 100 11.61 4.83 -9.25
C PRO A 100 10.14 5.28 -9.29
N ILE A 101 9.83 6.28 -10.13
CA ILE A 101 8.44 6.68 -10.37
C ILE A 101 7.71 5.55 -11.08
N LEU A 102 6.59 5.09 -10.52
CA LEU A 102 5.74 4.05 -11.13
C LEU A 102 4.69 4.68 -12.05
N GLY A 103 4.17 5.84 -11.65
CA GLY A 103 3.14 6.54 -12.38
C GLY A 103 2.61 7.75 -11.63
N MET A 104 1.74 8.48 -12.30
CA MET A 104 1.10 9.68 -11.78
C MET A 104 -0.35 9.71 -12.22
N SER A 105 -1.27 9.94 -11.29
CA SER A 105 -2.66 10.27 -11.59
C SER A 105 -2.91 11.76 -11.51
N TRP A 106 -3.82 12.25 -12.35
CA TRP A 106 -4.27 13.64 -12.40
C TRP A 106 -5.65 13.71 -11.74
N ASP A 107 -5.66 13.66 -10.41
CA ASP A 107 -6.88 13.43 -9.63
C ASP A 107 -7.96 14.49 -9.86
N SER A 108 -7.55 15.76 -9.95
CA SER A 108 -8.43 16.90 -10.29
C SER A 108 -9.14 16.78 -11.65
N GLN A 109 -8.68 15.90 -12.56
CA GLN A 109 -9.36 15.61 -13.82
C GLN A 109 -10.26 14.38 -13.75
N LEU A 110 -9.94 13.42 -12.88
CA LEU A 110 -10.73 12.20 -12.66
C LEU A 110 -11.92 12.46 -11.74
N PHE A 111 -11.69 13.25 -10.68
CA PHE A 111 -12.63 13.51 -9.60
C PHE A 111 -12.63 15.01 -9.24
N PRO A 112 -13.00 15.90 -10.18
CA PRO A 112 -12.97 17.36 -9.97
C PRO A 112 -13.84 17.81 -8.77
N GLU A 113 -14.86 17.05 -8.41
CA GLU A 113 -15.73 17.31 -7.25
C GLU A 113 -15.02 17.17 -5.89
N GLN A 114 -13.82 16.56 -5.86
CA GLN A 114 -13.02 16.42 -4.64
C GLN A 114 -12.06 17.59 -4.42
N ASP A 115 -11.97 18.53 -5.36
CA ASP A 115 -11.04 19.65 -5.24
C ASP A 115 -11.58 20.69 -4.23
N LEU A 116 -10.74 21.06 -3.26
CA LEU A 116 -11.06 22.09 -2.26
C LEU A 116 -11.24 23.46 -2.89
N GLN A 117 -10.52 23.72 -4.00
CA GLN A 117 -10.56 24.98 -4.73
C GLN A 117 -10.90 24.73 -6.21
N PRO A 118 -11.99 25.32 -6.74
CA PRO A 118 -12.32 25.21 -8.15
C PRO A 118 -11.22 25.84 -9.00
N GLY A 119 -10.48 25.02 -9.76
CA GLY A 119 -9.33 25.57 -10.48
C GLY A 119 -8.06 24.76 -10.29
N ALA A 120 -7.90 24.21 -9.08
CA ALA A 120 -6.67 23.57 -8.65
C ALA A 120 -6.33 22.34 -9.48
N THR A 121 -5.05 22.00 -9.46
CA THR A 121 -4.54 20.74 -9.98
C THR A 121 -4.05 19.90 -8.81
N ARG A 122 -4.63 18.72 -8.68
CA ARG A 122 -4.16 17.69 -7.74
C ARG A 122 -3.58 16.51 -8.50
N LEU A 123 -2.39 16.09 -8.09
CA LEU A 123 -1.64 14.96 -8.64
C LEU A 123 -1.35 13.96 -7.52
N THR A 124 -1.43 12.67 -7.83
CA THR A 124 -0.88 11.62 -6.96
C THR A 124 0.23 10.89 -7.70
N ILE A 125 1.42 10.83 -7.09
CA ILE A 125 2.61 10.19 -7.64
C ILE A 125 2.91 8.93 -6.82
N TYR A 126 3.10 7.82 -7.51
CA TYR A 126 3.42 6.52 -6.93
C TYR A 126 4.90 6.22 -7.13
N ILE A 127 5.62 5.92 -6.05
CA ILE A 127 7.08 5.78 -6.05
C ILE A 127 7.47 4.53 -5.27
N ALA A 128 8.18 3.60 -5.89
CA ALA A 128 8.66 2.38 -5.22
C ALA A 128 10.05 2.58 -4.62
N GLY A 129 10.51 1.69 -3.73
CA GLY A 129 11.95 1.52 -3.48
C GLY A 129 12.72 2.71 -2.89
N LEU A 130 12.03 3.69 -2.29
CA LEU A 130 12.66 4.77 -1.53
C LEU A 130 12.67 4.46 -0.03
N GLU A 131 13.69 4.95 0.66
CA GLU A 131 13.92 4.63 2.08
C GLU A 131 13.33 5.68 3.02
N SER A 132 13.00 6.87 2.51
CA SER A 132 12.42 7.95 3.32
C SER A 132 11.30 8.72 2.62
N LEU A 133 10.42 9.34 3.43
CA LEU A 133 9.36 10.21 2.92
C LEU A 133 9.92 11.48 2.27
N GLN A 134 11.05 11.99 2.77
CA GLN A 134 11.71 13.17 2.21
C GLN A 134 12.24 12.89 0.79
N GLU A 135 12.88 11.74 0.59
CA GLU A 135 13.30 11.30 -0.76
C GLU A 135 12.09 11.17 -1.70
N ALA A 136 10.96 10.67 -1.19
CA ALA A 136 9.74 10.51 -1.98
C ALA A 136 9.15 11.87 -2.40
N GLU A 137 9.13 12.84 -1.51
CA GLU A 137 8.70 14.20 -1.81
C GLU A 137 9.59 14.85 -2.86
N GLU A 138 10.90 14.81 -2.68
CA GLU A 138 11.88 15.34 -3.65
C GLU A 138 11.75 14.65 -5.02
N ALA A 139 11.53 13.34 -5.02
CA ALA A 139 11.28 12.57 -6.24
C ALA A 139 9.99 12.98 -6.95
N ALA A 140 8.91 13.19 -6.20
CA ALA A 140 7.63 13.62 -6.75
C ALA A 140 7.72 15.02 -7.37
N LEU A 141 8.36 15.97 -6.67
CA LEU A 141 8.58 17.32 -7.17
C LEU A 141 9.43 17.32 -8.43
N GLU A 142 10.52 16.56 -8.45
CA GLU A 142 11.35 16.41 -9.63
C GLU A 142 10.58 15.78 -10.80
N ALA A 143 9.79 14.74 -10.56
CA ALA A 143 8.96 14.11 -11.58
C ALA A 143 7.94 15.08 -12.17
N ALA A 144 7.27 15.88 -11.33
CA ALA A 144 6.35 16.92 -11.78
C ALA A 144 7.04 17.96 -12.67
N ARG A 145 8.24 18.42 -12.29
CA ARG A 145 9.03 19.37 -13.10
C ARG A 145 9.54 18.76 -14.39
N THR A 146 10.05 17.53 -14.34
CA THR A 146 10.75 16.92 -15.48
C THR A 146 9.78 16.31 -16.50
N HIS A 147 8.76 15.58 -16.04
CA HIS A 147 7.81 14.89 -16.91
C HIS A 147 6.72 15.83 -17.45
N LEU A 148 6.15 16.67 -16.57
CA LEU A 148 5.04 17.54 -16.92
C LEU A 148 5.45 18.98 -17.22
N LYS A 149 6.73 19.34 -16.98
CA LYS A 149 7.23 20.71 -17.16
C LYS A 149 6.38 21.70 -16.37
N LEU A 150 6.12 21.38 -15.10
CA LEU A 150 5.48 22.30 -14.16
C LEU A 150 6.54 23.25 -13.60
N GLU A 151 6.25 24.55 -13.64
CA GLU A 151 7.15 25.61 -13.14
C GLU A 151 6.67 26.18 -11.80
N GLU A 152 5.38 26.05 -11.51
CA GLU A 152 4.80 26.43 -10.23
C GLU A 152 5.23 25.44 -9.14
N GLU A 153 5.37 25.94 -7.91
CA GLU A 153 5.55 25.09 -6.74
C GLU A 153 4.18 24.66 -6.20
N PRO A 154 4.05 23.43 -5.70
CA PRO A 154 2.85 23.02 -5.00
C PRO A 154 2.72 23.74 -3.65
N GLU A 155 1.50 23.81 -3.12
CA GLU A 155 1.27 24.29 -1.76
C GLU A 155 1.87 23.34 -0.73
N GLU A 156 2.51 23.90 0.30
CA GLU A 156 2.87 23.14 1.50
C GLU A 156 1.58 22.71 2.24
N PRO A 157 1.57 21.51 2.83
CA PRO A 157 0.41 20.98 3.55
C PRO A 157 0.02 21.79 4.80
#